data_AF-A0A1N7SW45-F1
#
_entry.id   AF-A0A1N7SW45-F1
#
_cell.length_a   1.000
_cell.length_b   1.000
_cell.length_c   1.000
_cell.angle_alpha   90.00
_cell.angle_beta   90.00
_cell.angle_gamma   90.00
#
_symmetry.space_group_name_H-M   'P 1'
#
loop_
_entity.id
_entity.type
_entity.pdbx_description
1 polymer ?
#
loop_
_entity_poly.entity_id
_entity_poly.type
_entity_poly.pdbx_seq_one_letter_code
_entity_poly.pdbx_strand_id
1 'polypeptide(L)' 'MHYGTTLLTRDDVMEGVPEMIPDIQVEATFPDGTKLVTVHHPIA' A
#
# COMPACT_ATOMS: atom_id res chain seq x y z
N MET A 1 -1.81 6.87 7.65
CA MET A 1 -2.15 5.65 6.89
C MET A 1 -2.53 5.92 5.42
N HIS A 2 -2.46 7.16 4.90
CA HIS A 2 -2.81 7.45 3.49
C HIS A 2 -1.60 7.63 2.56
N TYR A 3 -0.39 7.84 3.07
CA TYR A 3 0.78 8.07 2.22
C TYR A 3 1.09 6.86 1.30
N GLY A 4 0.79 5.65 1.74
CA GLY A 4 0.97 4.45 0.93
C GLY A 4 0.09 4.39 -0.32
N THR A 5 -1.01 5.15 -0.38
CA THR A 5 -1.92 5.21 -1.54
C THR A 5 -1.54 6.32 -2.52
N THR A 6 -0.39 6.98 -2.35
CA THR A 6 0.04 8.11 -3.20
C THR A 6 1.36 7.86 -3.90
N LEU A 7 1.94 6.67 -3.76
CA LEU A 7 3.28 6.36 -4.26
C LEU A 7 3.28 5.85 -5.71
N LEU A 8 2.23 5.14 -6.10
CA LEU A 8 2.06 4.62 -7.45
C LEU A 8 0.68 4.97 -7.95
N THR A 9 0.60 5.28 -9.23
CA THR A 9 -0.63 5.47 -9.99
C THR A 9 -0.82 4.33 -10.98
N ARG A 10 -2.02 4.21 -11.54
CA ARG A 10 -2.33 3.25 -12.62
C ARG A 10 -1.38 3.34 -13.82
N ASP A 11 -0.81 4.51 -14.08
CA ASP A 11 0.12 4.73 -15.20
C ASP A 11 1.53 4.18 -14.94
N ASP A 12 1.87 3.90 -13.68
CA ASP A 12 3.18 3.39 -13.27
C ASP A 12 3.28 1.85 -13.33
N VAL A 13 2.17 1.17 -13.64
CA VAL A 13 2.04 -0.29 -13.57
C VAL A 13 1.41 -0.88 -14.82
N MET A 14 1.53 -2.20 -14.98
CA MET A 14 0.86 -2.91 -16.08
C MET A 14 -0.66 -2.93 -15.89
N GLU A 15 -1.40 -3.04 -16.99
CA GLU A 15 -2.86 -3.20 -16.97
C GLU A 15 -3.29 -4.36 -16.06
N GLY A 16 -4.32 -4.14 -15.24
CA GLY A 16 -4.86 -5.13 -14.31
C GLY A 16 -4.12 -5.25 -12.98
N VAL A 17 -2.90 -4.72 -12.85
CA VAL A 17 -2.14 -4.74 -11.59
C VAL A 17 -2.85 -4.00 -10.44
N PRO A 18 -3.46 -2.82 -10.64
CA PRO A 18 -4.20 -2.12 -9.57
C PRO A 18 -5.32 -2.98 -8.97
N GLU A 19 -6.03 -3.75 -9.80
CA GLU A 19 -7.12 -4.63 -9.38
C GLU A 19 -6.62 -5.89 -8.67
N MET A 20 -5.40 -6.35 -8.99
CA MET A 20 -4.79 -7.53 -8.36
C MET A 20 -4.30 -7.28 -6.93
N ILE A 21 -4.07 -6.02 -6.55
CA ILE A 21 -3.50 -5.64 -5.26
C ILE A 21 -4.52 -4.79 -4.48
N PRO A 22 -5.56 -5.42 -3.89
CA PRO A 22 -6.54 -4.68 -3.11
C PRO A 22 -5.95 -4.14 -1.81
N ASP A 23 -5.00 -4.87 -1.21
CA ASP A 23 -4.39 -4.52 0.07
C ASP A 23 -2.90 -4.87 0.08
N ILE A 24 -2.11 -4.07 0.78
CA ILE A 24 -0.74 -4.40 1.18
C ILE A 24 -0.65 -4.38 2.70
N GLN A 25 -0.06 -5.41 3.28
CA GLN A 25 0.17 -5.54 4.71
C GLN A 25 1.66 -5.66 5.01
N VAL A 26 2.16 -4.84 5.94
CA VAL A 26 3.57 -4.82 6.35
C VAL A 26 3.69 -4.60 7.85
N GLU A 27 4.53 -5.38 8.51
CA GLU A 27 4.95 -5.09 9.87
C GLU A 27 6.19 -4.18 9.87
N ALA A 28 6.13 -3.12 10.67
CA ALA A 28 7.26 -2.21 10.85
C ALA A 28 7.45 -1.88 12.34
N THR A 29 8.70 -1.63 12.72
CA THR A 29 9.04 -1.13 14.06
C THR A 29 8.79 0.36 14.13
N PHE A 30 7.81 0.75 14.95
CA PHE A 30 7.54 2.14 15.31
C PHE A 30 8.21 2.46 16.66
N PRO A 31 8.35 3.75 17.03
CA PRO A 31 8.91 4.13 18.33
C PRO A 31 8.20 3.49 19.54
N ASP A 32 6.94 3.06 19.38
CA ASP A 32 6.12 2.42 20.41
C ASP A 32 5.90 0.91 20.18
N GLY A 33 6.70 0.29 19.31
CA GLY A 33 6.72 -1.15 19.07
C GLY A 33 6.38 -1.56 17.64
N THR A 34 6.39 -2.86 17.39
CA THR A 34 6.05 -3.41 16.07
C THR A 34 4.55 -3.31 15.84
N LYS A 35 4.16 -2.82 14.66
CA LYS A 35 2.77 -2.70 14.25
C LYS A 35 2.57 -3.24 12.85
N LEU A 36 1.43 -3.91 12.66
CA LEU A 36 0.93 -4.26 11.34
C LEU A 36 0.25 -3.02 10.72
N VAL A 37 0.73 -2.62 9.55
CA VAL A 37 0.14 -1.57 8.73
C VAL A 37 -0.56 -2.22 7.55
N THR A 38 -1.83 -1.88 7.37
CA THR A 38 -2.59 -2.25 6.17
C THR A 38 -2.82 -0.99 5.33
N VAL A 39 -2.49 -1.07 4.04
CA VAL A 39 -2.81 -0.04 3.05
C VAL A 39 -3.83 -0.61 2.09
N HIS A 40 -5.04 -0.07 2.14
CA HIS A 40 -6.13 -0.43 1.24
C HIS A 40 -6.00 0.36 -0.07
N HIS A 41 -6.15 -0.32 -1.20
CA HIS A 41 -6.03 0.22 -2.56
C HIS A 41 -4.78 1.10 -2.73
N PRO A 42 -3.57 0.50 -2.66
CA PRO A 42 -2.31 1.23 -2.62
C PRO A 42 -1.94 1.93 -3.94
N ILE A 43 -2.62 1.60 -5.05
CA ILE A 43 -2.36 2.16 -6.38
C ILE A 43 -3.56 3.04 -6.77
N ALA A 44 -3.30 4.33 -6.99
CA ALA A 44 -4.31 5.35 -7.29
C ALA A 44 -4.77 5.33 -8.76
#